data_AF-A0A2G9FVM3-F1
#
_entry.id   AF-A0A2G9FVM3-F1
#
_cell.length_a   1.000
_cell.length_b   1.000
_cell.length_c   1.000
_cell.angle_alpha   90.00
_cell.angle_beta   90.00
_cell.angle_gamma   90.00
#
_symmetry.space_group_name_H-M   'P 1'
#
loop_
_entity.id
_entity.type
_entity.pdbx_description
1 polymer ?
#
loop_
_entity_poly.entity_id
_entity_poly.type
_entity_poly.pdbx_seq_one_letter_code
_entity_poly.pdbx_strand_id
1 'polypeptide(L)'
;MEQMEEYIGKPFDAMRLVLYEEVYLLKRLLEDLKVTVDELSELVEGRITSIAQDVEALIDAFNMKIDAMTTDVRLLKRTVGSDTADIQFFSSKEKIPEPSPFGGERSAKELENFLWDMKTYFQAAKVIESDKIFITSMFLTDDAKLW
;
A
#
# COMPACT_ATOMS: atom_id res chain seq x y z
N MET A 1 53.11 -0.99 31.38
CA MET A 1 53.75 -0.84 32.69
C MET A 1 54.95 -1.77 32.84
N GLU A 2 54.89 -3.02 32.35
CA GLU A 2 56.00 -3.99 32.42
C GLU A 2 57.28 -3.60 31.65
N GLN A 3 57.21 -2.82 30.57
CA GLN A 3 58.43 -2.39 29.84
C GLN A 3 59.23 -1.28 30.52
N MET A 4 58.65 -0.55 31.48
CA MET A 4 59.30 0.65 32.07
C MET A 4 60.32 0.29 33.17
N GLU A 5 60.14 -0.85 33.86
CA GLU A 5 61.06 -1.33 34.89
C GLU A 5 62.38 -1.86 34.30
N GLU A 6 62.40 -2.25 33.01
CA GLU A 6 63.57 -2.80 32.32
C GLU A 6 64.64 -1.75 31.97
N TYR A 7 64.37 -0.46 32.18
CA TYR A 7 65.26 0.65 31.82
C TYR A 7 65.90 1.34 33.04
N ILE A 8 65.58 0.91 34.26
CA ILE A 8 66.18 1.43 35.49
C ILE A 8 67.69 1.11 35.49
N GLY A 9 68.52 2.13 35.28
CA GLY A 9 70.00 2.02 35.27
C GLY A 9 70.65 1.84 33.88
N LYS A 10 69.89 1.79 32.78
CA LYS A 10 70.46 1.75 31.41
C LYS A 10 71.01 3.14 30.99
N PRO A 11 72.06 3.21 30.15
CA PRO A 11 72.61 4.49 29.68
C PRO A 11 71.55 5.30 28.95
N PHE A 12 71.53 6.62 29.16
CA PHE A 12 70.55 7.54 28.58
C PHE A 12 70.39 7.39 27.05
N ASP A 13 71.48 7.11 26.34
CA ASP A 13 71.49 6.93 24.88
C ASP A 13 70.70 5.69 24.43
N ALA A 14 70.70 4.60 25.21
CA ALA A 14 69.94 3.39 24.90
C ALA A 14 68.43 3.63 25.05
N MET A 15 68.01 4.40 26.06
CA MET A 15 66.61 4.79 26.24
C MET A 15 66.14 5.73 25.13
N ARG A 16 67.01 6.65 24.70
CA ARG A 16 66.73 7.58 23.59
C ARG A 16 66.50 6.86 22.27
N LEU A 17 67.28 5.82 21.97
CA LEU A 17 67.11 5.01 20.74
C LEU A 17 65.77 4.27 20.73
N VAL A 18 65.35 3.67 21.84
CA VAL A 18 64.07 2.98 21.97
C VAL A 18 62.90 3.94 21.75
N LEU A 19 62.95 5.13 22.34
CA LEU A 19 61.93 6.16 22.12
C LEU A 19 61.85 6.60 20.65
N TYR A 20 62.99 6.71 19.95
CA TYR A 20 62.97 7.01 18.51
C TYR A 20 62.31 5.90 17.70
N GLU A 21 62.57 4.64 18.04
CA GLU A 21 61.99 3.48 17.35
C GLU A 21 60.48 3.39 17.60
N GLU A 22 60.02 3.57 18.84
CA GLU A 22 58.60 3.61 19.19
C GLU A 22 57.86 4.74 18.46
N VAL A 23 58.42 5.96 18.45
CA VAL A 23 57.83 7.10 17.73
C VAL A 23 57.79 6.85 16.22
N TYR A 24 58.81 6.20 15.67
CA TYR A 24 58.84 5.82 14.26
C TYR A 24 57.75 4.79 13.93
N LEU A 25 57.59 3.76 14.76
CA LEU A 25 56.55 2.75 14.62
C LEU A 25 55.14 3.35 14.75
N LEU A 26 54.92 4.21 15.73
CA LEU A 26 53.64 4.92 15.91
C LEU A 26 53.29 5.77 14.69
N LYS A 27 54.27 6.48 14.12
CA LYS A 27 54.06 7.26 12.90
C LYS A 27 53.68 6.37 11.71
N ARG A 28 54.32 5.21 11.57
CA ARG A 28 54.00 4.25 10.52
C ARG A 28 52.58 3.69 10.67
N LEU A 29 52.22 3.25 11.88
CA LEU A 29 50.88 2.75 12.17
C LEU A 29 49.79 3.81 11.96
N LEU A 30 50.09 5.08 12.28
CA LEU A 30 49.17 6.19 12.02
C LEU A 30 48.94 6.38 10.52
N GLU A 31 49.98 6.27 9.70
CA GLU A 31 49.85 6.36 8.24
C GLU A 31 49.05 5.18 7.68
N ASP A 32 49.33 3.95 8.12
CA ASP A 32 48.58 2.75 7.71
C ASP A 32 47.09 2.85 8.12
N LEU A 33 46.82 3.36 9.32
CA LEU A 33 45.45 3.61 9.79
C LEU A 33 44.76 4.66 8.93
N LYS A 34 45.45 5.76 8.61
CA LYS A 34 44.92 6.81 7.75
C LYS A 34 44.55 6.27 6.38
N VAL A 35 45.42 5.48 5.75
CA VAL A 35 45.13 4.81 4.47
C VAL A 35 43.89 3.92 4.59
N THR A 36 43.79 3.13 5.66
CA THR A 36 42.62 2.25 5.89
C THR A 36 41.32 3.05 6.04
N VAL A 37 41.39 4.21 6.70
CA VAL A 37 40.24 5.12 6.84
C VAL A 37 39.84 5.74 5.50
N ASP A 38 40.82 6.16 4.70
CA ASP A 38 40.58 6.73 3.37
C ASP A 38 39.92 5.69 2.44
N GLU A 39 40.43 4.45 2.41
CA GLU A 39 39.85 3.34 1.64
C GLU A 39 38.42 2.99 2.09
N LEU A 40 38.17 2.98 3.40
CA LEU A 40 36.82 2.76 3.93
C LEU A 40 35.88 3.90 3.54
N SER A 41 36.35 5.15 3.56
CA SER A 41 35.57 6.31 3.14
C SER A 41 35.17 6.20 1.68
N GLU A 42 36.12 5.91 0.78
CA GLU A 42 35.84 5.70 -0.65
C GLU A 42 34.85 4.55 -0.88
N LEU A 43 35.00 3.44 -0.16
CA LEU A 43 34.08 2.31 -0.25
C LEU A 43 32.66 2.70 0.19
N VAL A 44 32.53 3.43 1.29
CA VAL A 44 31.24 3.89 1.82
C VAL A 44 30.58 4.87 0.86
N GLU A 45 31.33 5.85 0.34
CA GLU A 45 30.82 6.80 -0.66
C GLU A 45 30.37 6.10 -1.94
N GLY A 46 31.14 5.11 -2.41
CA GLY A 46 30.76 4.28 -3.55
C GLY A 46 29.47 3.50 -3.31
N ARG A 47 29.32 2.89 -2.13
CA ARG A 47 28.09 2.18 -1.74
C ARG A 47 26.88 3.11 -1.61
N ILE A 48 27.06 4.30 -1.03
CA ILE A 48 26.00 5.32 -0.94
C ILE A 48 25.55 5.75 -2.35
N THR A 49 26.50 6.01 -3.24
CA THR A 49 26.21 6.42 -4.63
C THR A 49 25.46 5.34 -5.38
N SER A 50 25.89 4.08 -5.27
CA SER A 50 25.19 2.93 -5.87
C SER A 50 23.75 2.81 -5.35
N ILE A 51 23.55 2.92 -4.04
CA ILE A 51 22.21 2.85 -3.44
C ILE A 51 21.33 4.01 -3.91
N ALA A 52 21.88 5.22 -4.01
CA ALA A 52 21.15 6.38 -4.51
C ALA A 52 20.65 6.15 -5.95
N GLN A 53 21.52 5.62 -6.81
CA GLN A 53 21.17 5.26 -8.20
C GLN A 53 20.10 4.17 -8.26
N ASP A 54 20.22 3.12 -7.43
CA ASP A 54 19.22 2.05 -7.37
C ASP A 54 17.84 2.57 -6.92
N VAL A 55 17.82 3.49 -5.95
CA VAL A 55 16.58 4.12 -5.47
C VAL A 55 15.96 5.02 -6.55
N GLU A 56 16.75 5.81 -7.26
CA GLU A 56 16.27 6.63 -8.39
C GLU A 56 15.65 5.74 -9.48
N ALA A 57 16.34 4.68 -9.89
CA ALA A 57 15.83 3.73 -10.88
C ALA A 57 14.52 3.06 -10.43
N LEU A 58 14.40 2.73 -9.14
CA LEU A 58 13.18 2.15 -8.58
C LEU A 58 12.02 3.16 -8.59
N ILE A 59 12.28 4.44 -8.27
CA ILE A 59 11.29 5.52 -8.33
C ILE A 59 10.78 5.68 -9.77
N ASP A 60 11.66 5.71 -10.75
CA ASP A 60 11.28 5.84 -12.16
C ASP A 60 10.41 4.66 -12.62
N ALA A 61 10.81 3.43 -12.29
CA ALA A 61 10.03 2.24 -12.60
C ALA A 61 8.64 2.27 -11.95
N PHE A 62 8.56 2.76 -10.71
CA PHE A 62 7.30 2.90 -10.00
C PHE A 62 6.39 3.95 -10.63
N ASN A 63 6.93 5.11 -11.00
CA ASN A 63 6.19 6.17 -11.69
C ASN A 63 5.65 5.69 -13.05
N MET A 64 6.47 5.00 -13.84
CA MET A 64 6.02 4.38 -15.10
C MET A 64 4.85 3.43 -14.89
N LYS A 65 4.88 2.62 -13.83
CA LYS A 65 3.80 1.69 -13.51
C LYS A 65 2.53 2.41 -13.05
N ILE A 66 2.65 3.49 -12.27
CA ILE A 66 1.52 4.35 -11.89
C ILE A 66 0.87 4.96 -13.13
N ASP A 67 1.66 5.46 -14.09
CA ASP A 67 1.14 6.07 -15.31
C ASP A 67 0.43 5.04 -16.19
N ALA A 68 0.98 3.82 -16.30
CA ALA A 68 0.33 2.71 -16.98
C ALA A 68 -1.01 2.36 -16.32
N MET A 69 -1.02 2.16 -14.98
CA MET A 69 -2.25 1.87 -14.24
C MET A 69 -3.28 3.00 -14.34
N THR A 70 -2.84 4.25 -14.30
CA THR A 70 -3.71 5.42 -14.48
C THR A 70 -4.33 5.43 -15.88
N THR A 71 -3.58 5.02 -16.89
CA THR A 71 -4.07 4.88 -18.26
C THR A 71 -5.09 3.76 -18.37
N ASP A 72 -4.80 2.58 -17.80
CA ASP A 72 -5.72 1.44 -17.80
C ASP A 72 -7.05 1.77 -17.08
N VAL A 73 -6.99 2.44 -15.93
CA VAL A 73 -8.19 2.90 -15.21
C VAL A 73 -8.99 3.88 -16.05
N ARG A 74 -8.35 4.81 -16.77
CA ARG A 74 -9.04 5.73 -17.69
C ARG A 74 -9.69 4.99 -18.85
N LEU A 75 -9.03 3.97 -19.41
CA LEU A 75 -9.58 3.15 -20.48
C LEU A 75 -10.78 2.34 -20.00
N LEU A 76 -10.65 1.62 -18.88
CA LEU A 76 -11.75 0.89 -18.25
C LEU A 76 -12.93 1.81 -17.93
N LYS A 77 -12.67 3.00 -17.36
CA LYS A 77 -13.71 4.00 -17.10
C LYS A 77 -14.37 4.49 -18.39
N ARG A 78 -13.67 4.55 -19.53
CA ARG A 78 -14.30 4.88 -20.83
C ARG A 78 -15.05 3.71 -21.43
N THR A 79 -14.60 2.47 -21.27
CA THR A 79 -15.34 1.29 -21.75
C THR A 79 -16.63 1.13 -20.97
N VAL A 80 -16.56 1.16 -19.63
CA VAL A 80 -17.74 1.23 -18.75
C VAL A 80 -18.52 2.52 -19.06
N GLY A 81 -17.82 3.65 -19.22
CA GLY A 81 -18.35 4.98 -19.56
C GLY A 81 -19.21 5.03 -20.82
N SER A 82 -18.74 4.40 -21.88
CA SER A 82 -19.35 4.32 -23.20
C SER A 82 -20.55 3.38 -23.21
N ASP A 83 -20.53 2.34 -22.37
CA ASP A 83 -21.73 1.53 -22.07
C ASP A 83 -22.65 2.25 -21.06
N THR A 84 -22.18 3.28 -20.35
CA THR A 84 -22.96 4.07 -19.38
C THR A 84 -23.52 5.39 -19.92
N ALA A 85 -23.33 5.69 -21.21
CA ALA A 85 -24.33 6.49 -21.92
C ALA A 85 -25.70 5.77 -21.94
N ASP A 86 -25.68 4.45 -21.68
CA ASP A 86 -26.82 3.61 -21.35
C ASP A 86 -26.76 3.10 -19.89
N ILE A 87 -26.52 3.97 -18.90
CA ILE A 87 -27.32 3.87 -17.66
C ILE A 87 -28.73 4.41 -17.97
N GLN A 88 -29.29 3.90 -19.06
CA GLN A 88 -30.67 3.52 -19.08
C GLN A 88 -30.75 2.39 -18.04
N PHE A 89 -30.98 2.78 -16.78
CA PHE A 89 -31.85 2.01 -15.90
C PHE A 89 -32.95 1.47 -16.83
N PHE A 90 -32.96 0.14 -17.07
CA PHE A 90 -33.85 -0.56 -18.02
C PHE A 90 -33.51 -0.47 -19.53
N SER A 91 -32.49 -1.19 -20.01
CA SER A 91 -32.43 -1.58 -21.44
C SER A 91 -32.05 -3.05 -21.68
N SER A 92 -32.42 -3.93 -20.75
CA SER A 92 -32.80 -5.29 -21.12
C SER A 92 -34.31 -5.28 -21.31
N LYS A 93 -34.77 -5.50 -22.55
CA LYS A 93 -36.19 -5.55 -22.99
C LYS A 93 -37.08 -6.60 -22.30
N GLU A 94 -36.63 -7.20 -21.21
CA GLU A 94 -37.46 -7.95 -20.29
C GLU A 94 -37.81 -7.00 -19.14
N LYS A 95 -38.98 -6.36 -19.24
CA LYS A 95 -39.54 -5.58 -18.13
C LYS A 95 -39.63 -6.52 -16.93
N ILE A 96 -38.79 -6.30 -15.94
CA ILE A 96 -38.91 -6.98 -14.65
C ILE A 96 -40.30 -6.67 -14.13
N PRO A 97 -41.16 -7.67 -13.88
CA PRO A 97 -42.50 -7.43 -13.38
C PRO A 97 -42.42 -6.77 -12.00
N GLU A 98 -43.09 -5.63 -11.86
CA GLU A 98 -43.18 -4.92 -10.59
C GLU A 98 -44.03 -5.73 -9.59
N PRO A 99 -43.67 -5.75 -8.29
CA PRO A 99 -44.48 -6.37 -7.24
C PRO A 99 -45.87 -5.72 -7.14
N SER A 100 -46.87 -6.51 -6.79
CA SER A 100 -48.18 -5.97 -6.45
C SER A 100 -48.11 -5.21 -5.12
N PRO A 101 -48.71 -4.02 -4.98
CA PRO A 101 -48.78 -3.33 -3.71
C PRO A 101 -49.55 -4.14 -2.65
N PHE A 102 -49.14 -4.04 -1.40
CA PHE A 102 -49.80 -4.70 -0.27
C PHE A 102 -50.48 -3.67 0.63
N GLY A 103 -51.81 -3.78 0.74
CA GLY A 103 -52.66 -2.83 1.48
C GLY A 103 -52.84 -3.17 2.97
N GLY A 104 -52.30 -4.30 3.44
CA GLY A 104 -52.46 -4.74 4.83
C GLY A 104 -53.65 -5.66 5.04
N GLU A 105 -54.06 -6.37 3.99
CA GLU A 105 -55.10 -7.38 4.07
C GLU A 105 -54.75 -8.43 5.13
N ARG A 106 -55.72 -8.75 6.00
CA ARG A 106 -55.56 -9.74 7.09
C ARG A 106 -55.65 -11.18 6.56
N SER A 107 -54.95 -11.45 5.47
CA SER A 107 -54.89 -12.72 4.75
C SER A 107 -53.45 -13.19 4.69
N ALA A 108 -53.14 -14.31 5.34
CA ALA A 108 -51.80 -14.90 5.32
C ALA A 108 -51.32 -15.17 3.88
N LYS A 109 -52.25 -15.54 2.99
CA LYS A 109 -51.98 -15.81 1.58
C LYS A 109 -51.52 -14.57 0.82
N GLU A 110 -52.15 -13.42 1.06
CA GLU A 110 -51.80 -12.18 0.35
C GLU A 110 -50.47 -11.62 0.84
N LEU A 111 -50.20 -11.72 2.14
CA LEU A 111 -48.89 -11.40 2.69
C LEU A 111 -47.78 -12.30 2.12
N GLU A 112 -48.02 -13.61 2.04
CA GLU A 112 -47.04 -14.56 1.48
C GLU A 112 -46.76 -14.29 -0.01
N ASN A 113 -47.80 -14.00 -0.79
CA ASN A 113 -47.66 -13.61 -2.19
C ASN A 113 -46.82 -12.33 -2.34
N PHE A 114 -47.10 -11.30 -1.54
CA PHE A 114 -46.33 -10.05 -1.55
C PHE A 114 -44.84 -10.28 -1.26
N LEU A 115 -44.53 -11.06 -0.22
CA LEU A 115 -43.13 -11.38 0.13
C LEU A 115 -42.43 -12.18 -0.97
N TRP A 116 -43.15 -13.09 -1.63
CA TRP A 116 -42.61 -13.84 -2.75
C TRP A 116 -42.34 -12.94 -3.97
N ASP A 117 -43.27 -12.03 -4.31
CA ASP A 117 -43.11 -11.05 -5.38
C ASP A 117 -41.91 -10.13 -5.11
N MET A 118 -41.77 -9.60 -3.88
CA MET A 118 -40.64 -8.77 -3.48
C MET A 118 -39.30 -9.51 -3.59
N LYS A 119 -39.25 -10.77 -3.13
CA LYS A 119 -38.03 -11.58 -3.23
C LYS A 119 -37.64 -11.84 -4.68
N THR A 120 -38.61 -12.18 -5.53
CA THR A 120 -38.41 -12.42 -6.95
C THR A 120 -37.96 -11.14 -7.67
N TYR A 121 -38.57 -10.01 -7.34
CA TYR A 121 -38.18 -8.70 -7.84
C TYR A 121 -36.75 -8.33 -7.44
N PHE A 122 -36.35 -8.50 -6.18
CA PHE A 122 -34.97 -8.22 -5.75
C PHE A 122 -33.93 -9.07 -6.48
N GLN A 123 -34.25 -10.33 -6.74
CA GLN A 123 -33.39 -11.23 -7.50
C GLN A 123 -33.28 -10.80 -8.96
N ALA A 124 -34.41 -10.48 -9.59
CA ALA A 124 -34.46 -10.06 -10.99
C ALA A 124 -33.82 -8.67 -11.22
N ALA A 125 -34.07 -7.72 -10.31
CA ALA A 125 -33.55 -6.36 -10.36
C ALA A 125 -32.15 -6.19 -9.72
N LYS A 126 -31.56 -7.27 -9.19
CA LYS A 126 -30.24 -7.27 -8.53
C LYS A 126 -30.11 -6.18 -7.45
N VAL A 127 -31.14 -6.03 -6.62
CA VAL A 127 -31.20 -5.03 -5.56
C VAL A 127 -30.19 -5.36 -4.45
N ILE A 128 -29.41 -4.36 -4.02
CA ILE A 128 -28.45 -4.49 -2.92
C ILE A 128 -29.17 -4.53 -1.56
N GLU A 129 -28.59 -5.24 -0.58
CA GLU A 129 -29.24 -5.50 0.70
C GLU A 129 -29.68 -4.24 1.46
N SER A 130 -28.87 -3.16 1.40
CA SER A 130 -29.18 -1.88 2.05
C SER A 130 -30.47 -1.23 1.57
N ASP A 131 -30.88 -1.52 0.34
CA ASP A 131 -31.97 -0.81 -0.33
C ASP A 131 -33.28 -1.62 -0.27
N LYS A 132 -33.23 -2.90 0.10
CA LYS A 132 -34.39 -3.80 0.12
C LYS A 132 -35.50 -3.30 1.05
N ILE A 133 -35.15 -2.83 2.24
CA ILE A 133 -36.15 -2.32 3.20
C ILE A 133 -36.84 -1.08 2.63
N PHE A 134 -36.05 -0.14 2.10
CA PHE A 134 -36.56 1.07 1.48
C PHE A 134 -37.49 0.74 0.31
N ILE A 135 -37.08 -0.14 -0.60
CA ILE A 135 -37.90 -0.52 -1.76
C ILE A 135 -39.16 -1.26 -1.32
N THR A 136 -39.08 -2.17 -0.35
CA THR A 136 -40.28 -2.85 0.20
C THR A 136 -41.29 -1.84 0.72
N SER A 137 -40.83 -0.79 1.42
CA SER A 137 -41.71 0.26 1.95
C SER A 137 -42.46 1.03 0.87
N MET A 138 -41.93 1.13 -0.35
CA MET A 138 -42.59 1.80 -1.48
C MET A 138 -43.81 1.03 -2.00
N PHE A 139 -43.86 -0.30 -1.77
CA PHE A 139 -44.96 -1.16 -2.18
C PHE A 139 -45.94 -1.47 -1.05
N LEU A 140 -45.78 -0.86 0.13
CA LEU A 140 -46.79 -0.87 1.18
C LEU A 140 -47.80 0.26 0.96
N THR A 141 -49.09 -0.06 1.01
CA THR A 141 -50.20 0.90 0.87
C THR A 141 -51.18 0.79 2.03
N ASP A 142 -52.14 1.72 2.08
CA ASP A 142 -53.24 1.73 3.03
C ASP A 142 -52.80 1.49 4.49
N ASP A 143 -53.43 0.54 5.17
CA ASP A 143 -53.14 0.23 6.57
C ASP A 143 -51.70 -0.28 6.73
N ALA A 144 -51.18 -1.07 5.79
CA ALA A 144 -49.81 -1.61 5.88
C ALA A 144 -48.73 -0.52 5.90
N LYS A 145 -48.97 0.64 5.30
CA LYS A 145 -48.01 1.75 5.30
C LYS A 145 -47.93 2.49 6.65
N LEU A 146 -48.91 2.29 7.53
CA LEU A 146 -49.04 3.00 8.80
C LEU A 146 -48.46 2.23 10.00
N TRP A 147 -48.03 0.98 9.80
CA TRP A 147 -47.40 0.12 10.82
C TRP A 147 -45.87 0.15 10.70
#